data_AF-T1ALG2-F1
#
_entry.id   AF-T1ALG2-F1
#
_cell.length_a   1.000
_cell.length_b   1.000
_cell.length_c   1.000
_cell.angle_alpha   90.00
_cell.angle_beta   90.00
_cell.angle_gamma   90.00
#
_symmetry.space_group_name_H-M   'P 1'
#
loop_
_entity.id
_entity.type
_entity.pdbx_description
1 polymer ?
#
loop_
_entity_poly.entity_id
_entity_poly.type
_entity_poly.pdbx_seq_one_letter_code
_entity_poly.pdbx_strand_id
1 'polypeptide(L)'
;DEVQARRFAAAMALGIGWGGISRIVELTGMSHSTIEKGIREIQDKERVEKPDKLRAEGGGRKKVELKDQKIIDDLEIIMTKTLQAIP
;
A
#
# COMPACT_ATOMS: atom_id res chain seq x y z
N ASP A 1 12.24 4.34 0.00
CA ASP A 1 11.31 4.63 -1.12
C ASP A 1 10.64 3.32 -1.52
N GLU A 2 9.31 3.25 -1.45
CA GLU A 2 8.53 2.01 -1.68
C GLU A 2 8.71 1.48 -3.11
N VAL A 3 8.83 2.36 -4.11
CA VAL A 3 9.03 1.96 -5.51
C VAL A 3 10.38 1.26 -5.67
N GLN A 4 11.43 1.85 -5.12
CA GLN A 4 12.79 1.30 -5.20
C GLN A 4 12.87 -0.06 -4.49
N ALA A 5 12.26 -0.17 -3.31
CA ALA A 5 12.23 -1.42 -2.55
C ALA A 5 11.55 -2.55 -3.35
N ARG A 6 10.38 -2.29 -3.92
CA ARG A 6 9.65 -3.27 -4.74
C ARG A 6 10.44 -3.69 -5.98
N ARG A 7 11.14 -2.77 -6.64
CA ARG A 7 11.95 -3.08 -7.83
C ARG A 7 13.19 -3.88 -7.49
N PHE A 8 13.85 -3.52 -6.40
CA PHE A 8 15.00 -4.28 -5.93
C PHE A 8 14.58 -5.74 -5.60
N ALA A 9 13.49 -5.91 -4.87
CA ALA A 9 12.91 -7.22 -4.59
C ALA A 9 12.57 -8.00 -5.87
N ALA A 10 11.96 -7.33 -6.86
CA ALA A 10 11.67 -7.93 -8.16
C ALA A 10 12.93 -8.34 -8.94
N ALA A 11 13.96 -7.51 -8.98
CA ALA A 11 15.22 -7.83 -9.62
C ALA A 11 15.90 -9.05 -8.97
N MET A 12 15.89 -9.12 -7.63
CA MET A 12 16.39 -10.29 -6.90
C MET A 12 15.57 -11.56 -7.21
N ALA A 13 14.24 -11.46 -7.23
CA ALA A 13 13.36 -12.58 -7.55
C ALA A 13 13.62 -13.12 -8.97
N LEU A 14 13.81 -12.23 -9.95
CA LEU A 14 14.16 -12.60 -11.31
C LEU A 14 15.56 -13.25 -11.40
N GLY A 15 16.53 -12.74 -10.63
CA GLY A 15 17.88 -13.30 -10.57
C GLY A 15 17.93 -14.71 -9.97
N ILE A 16 17.03 -15.04 -9.04
CA ILE A 16 16.89 -16.39 -8.47
C ILE A 16 16.22 -17.35 -9.47
N GLY A 17 15.30 -16.86 -10.30
CA GLY A 17 14.56 -17.66 -11.27
C GLY A 17 13.38 -18.40 -10.64
N TRP A 18 13.25 -19.70 -10.89
CA TRP A 18 12.10 -20.48 -10.40
C TRP A 18 12.04 -20.48 -8.86
N GLY A 19 10.86 -20.21 -8.30
CA GLY A 19 10.67 -20.04 -6.85
C GLY A 19 11.21 -18.71 -6.27
N GLY A 20 11.82 -17.84 -7.10
CA GLY A 20 12.41 -16.59 -6.65
C GLY A 20 11.42 -15.64 -5.96
N ILE A 21 10.19 -15.54 -6.47
CA ILE A 21 9.15 -14.71 -5.84
C ILE A 21 8.85 -15.22 -4.43
N SER A 22 8.54 -16.51 -4.27
CA SER A 22 8.23 -17.11 -2.96
C SER A 22 9.38 -16.93 -1.97
N ARG A 23 10.63 -17.09 -2.43
CA ARG A 23 11.80 -16.89 -1.56
C ARG A 23 11.94 -15.44 -1.11
N ILE A 24 11.72 -14.48 -1.99
CA ILE A 24 11.80 -13.05 -1.63
C ILE A 24 10.62 -12.64 -0.73
N VAL A 25 9.42 -13.19 -0.93
CA VAL A 25 8.28 -12.99 -0.01
C VAL A 25 8.64 -13.41 1.41
N GLU A 26 9.19 -14.62 1.57
CA GLU A 26 9.62 -15.13 2.87
C GLU A 26 10.68 -14.25 3.53
N LEU A 27 11.67 -13.79 2.75
CA LEU A 27 12.79 -12.98 3.26
C LEU A 27 12.41 -11.54 3.59
N THR A 28 11.48 -10.95 2.84
CA THR A 28 11.17 -9.50 2.94
C THR A 28 9.84 -9.20 3.60
N GLY A 29 8.95 -10.19 3.72
CA GLY A 29 7.55 -10.01 4.13
C GLY A 29 6.70 -9.25 3.11
N MET A 30 7.24 -8.91 1.94
CA MET A 30 6.48 -8.25 0.88
C MET A 30 5.47 -9.21 0.28
N SER A 31 4.31 -8.70 -0.14
CA SER A 31 3.32 -9.55 -0.79
C SER A 31 3.77 -10.00 -2.19
N HIS A 32 3.27 -11.16 -2.63
CA HIS A 32 3.46 -11.65 -4.01
C HIS A 32 3.12 -10.59 -5.05
N SER A 33 1.94 -9.97 -4.93
CA SER A 33 1.46 -8.96 -5.88
C SER A 33 2.34 -7.70 -5.89
N THR A 34 2.98 -7.37 -4.77
CA THR A 34 3.99 -6.31 -4.72
C THR A 34 5.19 -6.68 -5.59
N ILE A 35 5.77 -7.86 -5.42
CA ILE A 35 6.96 -8.27 -6.20
C ILE A 35 6.62 -8.40 -7.68
N GLU A 36 5.48 -8.99 -8.04
CA GLU A 36 4.99 -9.10 -9.42
C GLU A 36 4.76 -7.73 -10.08
N LYS A 37 4.27 -6.75 -9.32
CA LYS A 37 4.18 -5.37 -9.79
C LYS A 37 5.57 -4.80 -10.08
N GLY A 38 6.56 -5.08 -9.23
CA GLY A 38 7.94 -4.68 -9.45
C GLY A 38 8.56 -5.31 -10.70
N ILE A 39 8.24 -6.58 -10.98
CA ILE A 39 8.69 -7.29 -12.19
C ILE A 39 8.15 -6.60 -13.44
N ARG A 40 6.83 -6.32 -13.46
CA ARG A 40 6.19 -5.57 -14.56
C ARG A 40 6.83 -4.19 -14.74
N GLU A 41 7.02 -3.45 -13.65
CA GLU A 41 7.66 -2.12 -13.69
C GLU A 41 9.11 -2.13 -14.21
N ILE A 42 9.84 -3.24 -14.15
CA ILE A 42 11.22 -3.36 -14.67
C ILE A 42 11.22 -3.83 -16.13
N GLN A 43 10.28 -4.71 -16.49
CA GLN A 43 10.15 -5.27 -17.83
C GLN A 43 9.53 -4.27 -18.82
N ASP A 44 8.52 -3.53 -18.37
CA ASP A 44 7.96 -2.42 -19.13
C ASP A 44 8.93 -1.24 -19.07
N LYS A 45 9.66 -1.02 -20.17
CA LYS A 45 10.57 0.13 -20.35
C LYS A 45 9.82 1.47 -20.44
N GLU A 46 8.51 1.50 -20.19
CA GLU A 46 7.78 2.75 -20.11
C GLU A 46 8.38 3.61 -19.00
N ARG A 47 8.74 4.84 -19.37
CA ARG A 47 9.44 5.80 -18.54
C ARG A 47 8.98 5.72 -17.10
N VAL A 48 9.87 5.20 -16.27
CA VAL A 48 9.77 5.42 -14.84
C VAL A 48 10.30 6.82 -14.57
N GLU A 49 9.52 7.81 -14.98
CA GLU A 49 9.48 9.01 -14.19
C GLU A 49 8.99 8.56 -12.81
N LYS A 50 9.74 8.90 -11.75
CA LYS A 50 9.26 8.68 -10.38
C LYS A 50 7.89 9.35 -10.34
N PRO A 51 6.79 8.59 -10.19
CA PRO A 51 5.50 9.23 -10.15
C PRO A 51 5.51 10.14 -8.92
N ASP A 52 5.13 11.41 -9.08
CA ASP A 52 5.04 12.38 -7.97
C ASP A 52 4.19 11.82 -6.81
N LYS A 53 3.28 10.90 -7.13
CA LYS A 53 2.45 10.16 -6.18
C LYS A 53 2.58 8.66 -6.42
N LEU A 54 2.86 7.91 -5.35
CA LEU A 54 2.88 6.44 -5.34
C LEU A 54 1.54 5.81 -5.76
N ARG A 55 0.43 6.49 -5.47
CA ARG A 55 -0.93 6.05 -5.81
C ARG A 55 -1.48 6.95 -6.90
N ALA A 56 -2.26 6.36 -7.80
CA ALA A 56 -3.06 7.12 -8.76
C ALA A 56 -3.99 8.10 -8.02
N GLU A 57 -4.40 9.16 -8.71
CA GLU A 57 -5.36 10.11 -8.17
C GLU A 57 -6.64 9.37 -7.76
N GLY A 58 -7.09 9.62 -6.53
CA GLY A 58 -8.25 8.92 -5.97
C GLY A 58 -8.03 7.44 -5.61
N GLY A 59 -6.84 6.86 -5.82
CA GLY A 59 -6.49 5.46 -5.52
C GLY A 59 -6.08 5.19 -4.07
N GLY A 60 -6.15 6.19 -3.19
CA GLY A 60 -6.01 6.02 -1.74
C GLY A 60 -7.29 5.53 -1.08
N ARG A 61 -7.18 5.10 0.19
CA ARG A 61 -8.37 4.86 1.02
C ARG A 61 -9.17 6.15 1.07
N LYS A 62 -10.41 6.11 0.57
CA LYS A 62 -11.32 7.27 0.65
C LYS A 62 -11.51 7.64 2.11
N LYS A 63 -11.66 8.95 2.38
CA LYS A 63 -12.01 9.46 3.71
C LYS A 63 -13.23 8.72 4.22
N VAL A 64 -13.25 8.39 5.53
CA VAL A 64 -14.35 7.63 6.12
C VAL A 64 -15.66 8.43 6.03
N GLU A 65 -15.58 9.76 6.14
CA GLU A 65 -16.75 10.66 5.98
C GLU A 65 -17.44 10.52 4.60
N LEU A 66 -16.72 10.09 3.56
CA LEU A 66 -17.30 9.87 2.23
C LEU A 66 -18.04 8.54 2.11
N LYS A 67 -17.71 7.56 2.95
CA LYS A 67 -18.36 6.24 2.97
C LYS A 67 -19.51 6.20 3.95
N ASP A 68 -19.38 6.94 5.04
CA ASP A 68 -20.35 7.05 6.09
C ASP A 68 -20.50 8.52 6.48
N GLN A 69 -21.63 9.09 6.08
CA GLN A 69 -21.93 10.51 6.29
C GLN A 69 -22.19 10.84 7.76
N LYS A 70 -22.52 9.84 8.60
CA LYS A 70 -22.83 10.01 10.02
C LYS A 70 -21.65 9.73 10.94
N ILE A 71 -20.51 9.28 10.40
CA ILE A 71 -19.36 8.86 11.20
C ILE A 71 -18.86 9.95 12.15
N ILE A 72 -18.94 11.22 11.76
CA ILE A 72 -18.52 12.34 12.61
C ILE A 72 -19.51 12.52 13.77
N ASP A 73 -20.81 12.61 13.47
CA ASP A 73 -21.86 12.73 14.48
C ASP A 73 -21.84 11.56 15.48
N ASP A 74 -21.65 10.34 14.98
CA ASP A 74 -21.58 9.13 15.80
C ASP A 74 -20.34 9.15 16.72
N LEU A 75 -19.18 9.58 16.21
CA LEU A 75 -17.97 9.76 17.00
C LEU A 75 -18.14 10.85 18.07
N GLU A 76 -18.79 11.97 17.73
CA GLU A 76 -19.08 13.05 18.67
C GLU A 76 -20.01 12.59 19.81
N ILE A 77 -21.04 11.80 19.49
CA ILE A 77 -21.93 11.21 20.49
C ILE A 77 -21.16 10.27 21.42
N ILE A 78 -20.31 9.40 20.88
CA ILE A 78 -19.49 8.48 21.68
C ILE A 78 -18.55 9.26 22.59
N MET A 79 -17.86 10.27 22.05
CA MET A 79 -16.91 11.08 22.80
C MET A 79 -17.60 11.85 23.93
N THR A 80 -18.75 12.48 23.64
CA THR A 80 -19.54 13.24 24.62
C THR A 80 -20.07 12.34 25.73
N LYS A 81 -20.62 11.17 25.40
CA LYS A 81 -21.06 10.17 26.40
C LYS A 81 -19.92 9.72 27.30
N THR A 82 -18.72 9.55 26.75
CA THR A 82 -17.55 9.11 27.52
C THR A 82 -17.05 10.23 28.43
N LEU A 83 -17.01 11.48 27.95
CA LEU A 83 -16.59 12.64 28.74
C LEU A 83 -17.57 12.99 29.87
N GLN A 84 -18.88 12.79 29.67
CA GLN A 84 -19.89 12.95 30.73
C GLN A 84 -19.82 11.85 31.81
N ALA A 85 -19.15 10.74 31.52
CA ALA A 85 -18.98 9.63 32.46
C ALA A 85 -17.66 9.73 33.27
N ILE A 86 -16.82 10.75 33.01
CA ILE A 86 -15.63 11.05 33.81
C ILE A 86 -16.02 12.17 34.79
N PRO A 87 -15.93 11.95 36.11
CA PRO A 87 -16.35 12.91 37.14
C PRO A 87 -15.50 14.19 37.17
#